data_AF-A0A066XCQ7-F1
#
_entry.id   AF-A0A066XCQ7-F1
#
_cell.length_a   1.000
_cell.length_b   1.000
_cell.length_c   1.000
_cell.angle_alpha   90.00
_cell.angle_beta   90.00
_cell.angle_gamma   90.00
#
_symmetry.space_group_name_H-M   'P 1'
#
loop_
_entity.id
_entity.type
_entity.pdbx_description
1 polymer ?
#
loop_
_entity_poly.entity_id
_entity_poly.type
_entity_poly.pdbx_seq_one_letter_code
_entity_poly.pdbx_strand_id
1 'polypeptide(L)'
;MPLEDVWNDLQDDNQQALMDSVVSAIRAFQMLPMQNDKVLQDVNMDGETRRLLPKDDRVDLSNCQITEDSDGLAITTTDNNIGDVELSPADPNELNDNIVLCHYDLEPRNILVTSNGLNGSGSPWYEIVAIIDWEDG
;
A
#
# COMPACT_ATOMS: atom_id res chain seq x y z
N MET A 1 -22.42 6.64 -5.23
CA MET A 1 -22.62 5.24 -5.65
C MET A 1 -21.27 4.65 -6.01
N PRO A 2 -21.08 3.32 -5.91
CA PRO A 2 -19.87 2.65 -6.39
C PRO A 2 -19.54 2.98 -7.85
N LEU A 3 -18.25 2.97 -8.21
CA LEU A 3 -17.80 3.24 -9.57
C LEU A 3 -18.20 2.09 -10.52
N GLU A 4 -18.19 0.85 -10.05
CA GLU A 4 -18.61 -0.32 -10.85
C GLU A 4 -20.03 -0.18 -11.41
N ASP A 5 -20.93 0.48 -10.67
CA ASP A 5 -22.33 0.63 -11.06
C ASP A 5 -22.52 1.55 -12.27
N VAL A 6 -21.57 2.44 -12.54
CA VAL A 6 -21.69 3.45 -13.60
C VAL A 6 -20.65 3.30 -14.70
N TRP A 7 -19.61 2.47 -14.49
CA TRP A 7 -18.46 2.37 -15.37
C TRP A 7 -18.82 2.09 -16.83
N ASN A 8 -19.72 1.14 -17.07
CA ASN A 8 -20.13 0.73 -18.42
C ASN A 8 -21.01 1.77 -19.13
N ASP A 9 -21.58 2.73 -18.40
CA ASP A 9 -22.43 3.78 -18.95
C ASP A 9 -21.63 5.06 -19.28
N LEU A 10 -20.35 5.11 -18.88
CA LEU A 10 -19.44 6.21 -19.17
C LEU A 10 -18.88 6.10 -20.59
N GLN A 11 -18.76 7.25 -21.26
CA GLN A 11 -17.96 7.38 -22.48
C GLN A 11 -16.47 7.31 -22.15
N ASP A 12 -15.65 6.87 -23.10
CA ASP A 12 -14.20 6.70 -22.96
C ASP A 12 -13.50 7.95 -22.39
N ASP A 13 -13.87 9.15 -22.86
CA ASP A 13 -13.29 10.40 -22.37
C ASP A 13 -13.60 10.64 -20.87
N ASN A 14 -14.81 10.27 -20.43
CA ASN A 14 -15.20 10.39 -19.01
C ASN A 14 -14.53 9.32 -18.16
N GLN A 15 -14.36 8.09 -18.67
CA GLN A 15 -13.61 7.04 -18.00
C GLN A 15 -12.16 7.45 -17.75
N GLN A 16 -11.51 8.02 -18.77
CA GLN A 16 -10.13 8.49 -18.66
C GLN A 16 -9.99 9.61 -17.63
N ALA A 17 -10.84 10.64 -17.70
CA ALA A 17 -10.79 11.76 -16.75
C ALA A 17 -11.06 11.33 -15.30
N LEU A 18 -11.93 10.33 -15.11
CA LEU A 18 -12.20 9.78 -13.79
C LEU A 18 -11.03 8.94 -13.28
N MET A 19 -10.41 8.14 -14.15
CA MET A 19 -9.20 7.38 -13.80
C MET A 19 -8.03 8.30 -13.44
N ASP A 20 -7.85 9.40 -14.17
CA ASP A 20 -6.85 10.43 -13.85
C ASP A 20 -7.10 11.02 -12.46
N SER A 21 -8.37 11.20 -12.09
CA SER A 21 -8.76 11.66 -10.75
C SER A 21 -8.45 10.61 -9.66
N VAL A 22 -8.66 9.32 -9.92
CA VAL A 22 -8.30 8.23 -8.98
C VAL A 22 -6.78 8.22 -8.77
N VAL A 23 -6.01 8.25 -9.85
CA VAL A 23 -4.54 8.26 -9.81
C VAL A 23 -4.02 9.48 -9.04
N SER A 24 -4.61 10.65 -9.28
CA SER A 24 -4.27 11.87 -8.56
C SER A 24 -4.55 11.76 -7.05
N ALA A 25 -5.72 11.24 -6.68
CA ALA A 25 -6.10 11.03 -5.29
C ALA A 25 -5.18 10.04 -4.57
N ILE A 26 -4.85 8.91 -5.21
CA ILE A 26 -3.92 7.91 -4.66
C ILE A 26 -2.51 8.49 -4.52
N ARG A 27 -2.01 9.24 -5.51
CA ARG A 27 -0.71 9.91 -5.38
C ARG A 27 -0.70 10.91 -4.23
N ALA A 28 -1.75 11.71 -4.09
CA ALA A 28 -1.88 12.65 -2.97
C ALA A 28 -1.86 11.94 -1.62
N PHE A 29 -2.49 10.78 -1.53
CA PHE A 29 -2.48 9.94 -0.35
C PHE A 29 -1.10 9.32 -0.07
N GLN A 30 -0.44 8.79 -1.10
CA GLN A 30 0.91 8.20 -1.00
C GLN A 30 2.00 9.21 -0.64
N MET A 31 1.79 10.50 -0.95
CA MET A 31 2.68 11.59 -0.54
C MET A 31 2.49 12.03 0.92
N LEU A 32 1.49 11.49 1.64
CA LEU A 32 1.33 11.79 3.05
C LEU A 32 2.53 11.21 3.83
N PRO A 33 3.29 12.03 4.57
CA PRO A 33 4.44 11.53 5.31
C PRO A 33 3.98 10.54 6.38
N MET A 34 4.54 9.33 6.35
CA MET A 34 4.28 8.33 7.40
C MET A 34 4.85 8.69 8.76
N GLN A 35 5.71 9.70 8.83
CA GLN A 35 6.21 10.34 10.06
C GLN A 35 5.16 11.25 10.72
N ASN A 36 3.88 10.93 10.57
CA ASN A 36 2.83 11.52 11.37
C ASN A 36 2.71 10.68 12.64
N ASP A 37 3.00 11.26 13.81
CA ASP A 37 2.93 10.57 15.10
C ASP A 37 1.59 9.84 15.33
N LYS A 38 0.52 10.26 14.62
CA LYS A 38 -0.78 9.56 14.60
C LYS A 38 -0.79 8.27 13.77
N VAL A 39 -0.13 8.25 12.61
CA VAL A 39 0.02 7.03 11.78
C VAL A 39 0.89 6.02 12.51
N LEU A 40 1.96 6.47 13.17
CA LEU A 40 2.75 5.60 14.04
C LEU A 40 1.95 5.10 15.24
N GLN A 41 1.04 5.89 15.81
CA GLN A 41 0.14 5.40 16.87
C GLN A 41 -0.85 4.37 16.32
N ASP A 42 -1.47 4.60 15.17
CA ASP A 42 -2.45 3.67 14.59
C ASP A 42 -1.78 2.36 14.10
N VAL A 43 -0.57 2.43 13.55
CA VAL A 43 0.26 1.24 13.20
C VAL A 43 0.79 0.52 14.44
N ASN A 44 0.89 1.22 15.58
CA ASN A 44 1.39 0.68 16.85
C ASN A 44 0.24 0.37 17.84
N MET A 45 -1.01 0.36 17.38
CA MET A 45 -2.19 0.05 18.18
C MET A 45 -2.56 -1.44 18.20
N ASP A 46 -1.74 -2.31 17.61
CA ASP A 46 -1.68 -3.71 18.00
C ASP A 46 -0.27 -4.07 18.45
N GLY A 47 -0.07 -4.13 19.77
CA GLY A 47 1.02 -4.87 20.41
C GLY A 47 0.99 -6.39 20.11
N GLU A 48 0.25 -6.78 19.08
CA GLU A 48 0.18 -8.07 18.43
C GLU A 48 0.79 -7.91 17.01
N THR A 49 2.10 -7.67 16.91
CA THR A 49 2.92 -8.10 15.74
C THR A 49 2.97 -9.65 15.66
N ARG A 50 1.91 -10.31 16.11
CA ARG A 50 1.78 -11.74 16.28
C ARG A 50 1.12 -12.31 15.03
N ARG A 51 1.97 -13.07 14.32
CA ARG A 51 1.63 -14.24 13.51
C ARG A 51 1.15 -13.95 12.08
N LEU A 52 2.08 -13.46 11.26
CA LEU A 52 2.16 -13.89 9.85
C LEU A 52 3.03 -15.15 9.65
N LEU A 53 3.56 -15.74 10.71
CA LEU A 53 4.18 -17.06 10.63
C LEU A 53 3.12 -18.15 10.75
N PRO A 54 3.09 -19.15 9.84
CA PRO A 54 2.26 -20.33 9.96
C PRO A 54 2.37 -20.91 11.38
N LYS A 55 1.22 -21.22 11.99
CA LYS A 55 1.17 -22.01 13.21
C LYS A 55 1.80 -23.37 12.89
N ASP A 56 3.01 -23.57 13.40
CA ASP A 56 3.70 -24.86 13.55
C ASP A 56 4.66 -25.29 12.43
N ASP A 57 5.51 -24.38 11.97
CA ASP A 57 6.86 -24.72 11.49
C ASP A 57 7.86 -23.86 12.27
N ARG A 58 8.42 -24.38 13.37
CA ARG A 58 9.62 -23.77 13.95
C ARG A 58 10.72 -23.92 12.90
N VAL A 59 10.93 -22.87 12.09
CA VAL A 59 12.09 -22.78 11.22
C VAL A 59 13.32 -23.01 12.10
N ASP A 60 14.06 -24.07 11.79
CA ASP A 60 15.30 -24.35 12.48
C ASP A 60 16.33 -23.30 12.06
N LEU A 61 16.43 -22.25 12.88
CA LEU A 61 17.37 -21.16 12.68
C LEU A 61 18.77 -21.51 13.20
N SER A 62 19.06 -22.75 13.61
CA SER A 62 20.40 -23.14 14.10
C SER A 62 21.49 -22.88 13.07
N ASN A 63 21.13 -22.88 11.79
CA ASN A 63 22.04 -22.68 10.67
C ASN A 63 22.18 -21.21 10.27
N CYS A 64 21.37 -20.31 10.83
CA CYS A 64 21.38 -18.89 10.52
C CYS A 64 21.96 -18.10 11.69
N GLN A 65 22.79 -17.10 11.38
CA GLN A 65 23.32 -16.17 12.35
C GLN A 65 23.00 -14.75 11.92
N ILE A 66 22.51 -13.96 12.87
CA ILE A 66 22.34 -12.52 12.69
C ILE A 66 23.51 -11.85 13.38
N THR A 67 24.25 -11.02 12.64
CA THR A 67 25.38 -10.24 13.15
C THR A 67 25.13 -8.78 12.83
N GLU A 68 25.30 -7.91 13.82
CA GLU A 68 25.17 -6.47 13.67
C GLU A 68 26.53 -5.84 13.92
N ASP A 69 27.01 -5.02 12.98
CA ASP A 69 28.28 -4.31 13.07
C ASP A 69 28.18 -2.86 12.56
N SER A 70 29.32 -2.18 12.37
CA SER A 70 29.34 -0.80 11.86
C SER A 70 28.90 -0.66 10.41
N ASP A 71 28.92 -1.75 9.64
CA ASP A 71 28.60 -1.80 8.22
C ASP A 71 27.14 -2.25 7.98
N GLY A 72 26.45 -2.78 9.01
CA GLY A 72 25.00 -2.99 8.99
C GLY A 72 24.55 -4.27 9.72
N LEU A 73 23.44 -4.83 9.23
CA LEU A 73 22.87 -6.10 9.70
C LEU A 73 23.14 -7.20 8.66
N ALA A 74 23.92 -8.21 9.02
CA ALA A 74 24.16 -9.37 8.19
C ALA A 74 23.39 -10.58 8.71
N ILE A 75 22.63 -11.22 7.84
CA ILE A 75 22.01 -12.53 8.06
C ILE A 75 22.83 -13.54 7.25
N THR A 76 23.63 -14.33 7.95
CA THR A 76 24.48 -15.35 7.34
C THR A 76 23.94 -16.74 7.61
N THR A 77 24.26 -17.68 6.73
CA THR A 77 23.85 -19.07 6.88
C THR A 77 25.01 -20.02 6.67
N THR A 78 25.01 -21.11 7.42
CA THR A 78 25.97 -22.20 7.27
C THR A 78 25.62 -23.12 6.09
N ASP A 79 24.46 -22.92 5.45
CA ASP A 79 24.09 -23.60 4.21
C ASP A 79 24.69 -22.87 3.00
N ASN A 80 25.72 -23.47 2.41
CA ASN A 80 26.45 -22.94 1.26
C ASN A 80 25.59 -22.73 -0.01
N ASN A 81 24.34 -23.22 -0.05
CA ASN A 81 23.44 -23.02 -1.18
C ASN A 81 22.58 -21.75 -1.06
N ILE A 82 22.56 -21.13 0.12
CA ILE A 82 21.79 -19.93 0.40
C ILE A 82 22.81 -18.82 0.61
N GLY A 83 22.75 -17.78 -0.22
CA GLY A 83 23.64 -16.62 -0.08
C GLY A 83 23.35 -15.84 1.19
N ASP A 84 24.36 -15.16 1.70
CA ASP A 84 24.21 -14.22 2.83
C ASP A 84 23.41 -12.98 2.39
N VAL A 85 22.67 -12.41 3.32
CA VAL A 85 21.93 -11.16 3.12
C VAL A 85 22.53 -10.09 4.02
N GLU A 86 22.97 -8.99 3.43
CA GLU A 86 23.51 -7.84 4.15
C GLU A 86 22.56 -6.65 3.96
N LEU A 87 22.23 -5.99 5.07
CA LEU A 87 21.45 -4.76 5.09
C LEU A 87 22.32 -3.64 5.63
N SER A 88 22.74 -2.74 4.75
CA SER A 88 23.49 -1.55 5.14
C SER A 88 22.59 -0.58 5.93
N PRO A 89 23.15 0.36 6.73
CA PRO A 89 22.37 1.42 7.35
C PRO A 89 21.65 2.34 6.34
N ALA A 90 22.05 2.35 5.07
CA ALA A 90 21.35 3.09 4.02
C ALA A 90 20.07 2.38 3.57
N ASP A 91 20.00 1.05 3.67
CA ASP A 91 18.90 0.25 3.13
C ASP A 91 17.58 0.49 3.89
N PRO A 92 17.54 0.61 5.24
CA PRO A 92 16.33 1.03 5.94
C PRO A 92 15.89 2.45 5.59
N ASN A 93 16.85 3.36 5.31
CA ASN A 93 16.52 4.74 4.94
C ASN A 93 15.95 4.80 3.52
N GLU A 94 16.56 4.08 2.58
CA GLU A 94 16.03 3.92 1.24
C GLU A 94 14.66 3.24 1.26
N LEU A 95 14.50 2.19 2.09
CA LEU A 95 13.21 1.54 2.27
C LEU A 95 12.18 2.55 2.77
N ASN A 96 12.50 3.30 3.83
CA ASN A 96 11.63 4.32 4.44
C ASN A 96 11.18 5.39 3.42
N ASP A 97 12.06 5.81 2.52
CA ASP A 97 11.74 6.76 1.45
C ASP A 97 10.81 6.18 0.38
N ASN A 98 10.69 4.85 0.32
CA ASN A 98 9.86 4.14 -0.65
C ASN A 98 8.60 3.49 -0.05
N ILE A 99 8.42 3.52 1.27
CA ILE A 99 7.18 3.02 1.89
C ILE A 99 6.09 4.07 1.67
N VAL A 100 4.95 3.64 1.15
CA VAL A 100 3.76 4.47 0.95
C VAL A 100 2.54 3.80 1.57
N LEU A 101 1.56 4.60 1.98
CA LEU A 101 0.28 4.07 2.40
C LEU A 101 -0.47 3.53 1.17
N CYS A 102 -0.88 2.27 1.23
CA CYS A 102 -1.62 1.57 0.19
C CYS A 102 -3.02 1.21 0.71
N HIS A 103 -3.99 1.18 -0.19
CA HIS A 103 -5.34 0.69 0.11
C HIS A 103 -5.42 -0.84 0.14
N TYR A 104 -4.50 -1.53 -0.56
CA TYR A 104 -4.43 -2.98 -0.77
C TYR A 104 -5.62 -3.65 -1.49
N ASP A 105 -6.84 -3.08 -1.42
CA ASP A 105 -8.03 -3.54 -2.16
C ASP A 105 -8.69 -2.41 -2.98
N LEU A 106 -7.92 -1.73 -3.84
CA LEU A 106 -8.44 -0.64 -4.65
C LEU A 106 -9.24 -1.17 -5.87
N GLU A 107 -10.46 -1.61 -5.62
CA GLU A 107 -11.40 -2.08 -6.63
C GLU A 107 -12.50 -1.04 -6.94
N PRO A 108 -13.16 -1.11 -8.11
CA PRO A 108 -14.23 -0.16 -8.47
C PRO A 108 -15.40 -0.09 -7.47
N ARG A 109 -15.69 -1.17 -6.74
CA ARG A 109 -16.66 -1.18 -5.64
C ARG A 109 -16.31 -0.24 -4.48
N ASN A 110 -15.02 0.01 -4.27
CA ASN A 110 -14.46 0.78 -3.16
C ASN A 110 -14.25 2.27 -3.51
N ILE A 111 -14.65 2.68 -4.71
CA ILE A 111 -14.58 4.07 -5.16
C ILE A 111 -15.99 4.63 -5.27
N LEU A 112 -16.32 5.61 -4.43
CA LEU A 112 -17.61 6.29 -4.48
C LEU A 112 -17.56 7.50 -5.39
N VAL A 113 -18.51 7.56 -6.33
CA VAL A 113 -18.69 8.66 -7.26
C VAL A 113 -20.07 9.32 -7.12
N THR A 114 -20.14 10.59 -7.53
CA THR A 114 -21.40 11.33 -7.67
C THR A 114 -21.51 11.91 -9.07
N SER A 115 -22.72 11.88 -9.63
CA SER A 115 -23.00 12.60 -10.88
C SER A 115 -22.93 14.10 -10.62
N ASN A 116 -22.15 14.82 -11.43
CA ASN A 116 -22.03 16.27 -11.41
C ASN A 116 -22.51 16.89 -12.73
N GLY A 117 -23.69 16.45 -13.19
CA GLY A 117 -24.37 16.99 -14.37
C GLY A 117 -23.97 16.31 -15.67
N LEU A 118 -24.14 17.01 -16.79
CA LEU A 118 -23.79 16.52 -18.13
C LEU A 118 -22.51 17.21 -18.62
N ASN A 119 -21.65 16.45 -19.28
CA ASN A 119 -20.47 16.98 -19.97
C ASN A 119 -20.85 17.69 -21.30
N GLY A 120 -19.85 18.19 -22.03
CA GLY A 120 -20.05 18.84 -23.32
C GLY A 120 -20.68 17.97 -24.42
N SER A 121 -20.72 16.64 -24.26
CA SER A 121 -21.39 15.70 -25.17
C SER A 121 -22.82 15.35 -24.74
N GLY A 122 -23.30 15.91 -23.62
CA GLY A 122 -24.61 15.60 -23.05
C GLY A 122 -24.66 14.27 -22.27
N SER A 123 -23.50 13.66 -22.01
CA SER A 123 -23.37 12.43 -21.20
C SER A 123 -23.14 12.78 -19.73
N PRO A 124 -23.62 11.95 -18.78
CA PRO A 124 -23.41 12.22 -17.36
C PRO A 124 -21.91 12.24 -17.01
N TRP A 125 -21.49 13.28 -16.29
CA TRP A 125 -20.16 13.48 -15.75
C TRP A 125 -20.15 13.09 -14.27
N TYR A 126 -19.06 12.49 -13.79
CA TYR A 126 -18.96 11.99 -12.43
C TYR A 126 -17.68 12.48 -11.76
N GLU A 127 -17.76 12.71 -10.46
CA GLU A 127 -16.62 13.07 -9.61
C GLU A 127 -16.45 12.06 -8.49
N ILE A 128 -15.19 11.82 -8.12
CA ILE A 128 -14.85 10.98 -6.98
C ILE A 128 -15.22 11.75 -5.71
N VAL A 129 -15.96 11.07 -4.84
CA VAL A 129 -16.39 11.59 -3.54
C VAL A 129 -15.55 10.99 -2.43
N ALA A 130 -15.27 9.69 -2.50
CA ALA A 130 -14.49 8.99 -1.49
C ALA A 130 -13.88 7.70 -2.03
N ILE A 131 -12.79 7.28 -1.41
CA ILE A 131 -12.27 5.91 -1.46
C ILE A 131 -12.54 5.32 -0.07
N ILE A 132 -13.16 4.15 -0.02
CA ILE A 132 -13.69 3.51 1.18
C ILE A 132 -13.16 2.08 1.31
N ASP A 133 -13.43 1.43 2.45
CA ASP A 133 -13.02 0.03 2.70
C ASP A 133 -11.52 -0.15 2.97
N TRP A 134 -11.00 0.65 3.91
CA TRP A 134 -9.58 0.68 4.31
C TRP A 134 -9.20 -0.37 5.35
N GLU A 135 -10.05 -1.37 5.60
CA GLU A 135 -9.92 -2.27 6.76
C GLU A 135 -8.99 -3.48 6.55
N ASP A 136 -8.50 -3.72 5.33
CA ASP A 136 -7.63 -4.85 4.97
C ASP A 136 -6.11 -4.51 4.99
N GLY A 137 -5.68 -3.61 5.88
CA GLY A 137 -4.27 -3.22 6.11
C GLY A 137 -3.64 -3.85 7.33
#